data_AF-A0A653J2W9-F1
#
_entry.id   AF-A0A653J2W9-F1
#
_cell.length_a   1.000
_cell.length_b   1.000
_cell.length_c   1.000
_cell.angle_alpha   90.00
_cell.angle_beta   90.00
_cell.angle_gamma   90.00
#
_symmetry.space_group_name_H-M   'P 1'
#
loop_
_entity.id
_entity.type
_entity.pdbx_description
1 polymer ?
#
loop_
_entity_poly.entity_id
_entity_poly.type
_entity_poly.pdbx_seq_one_letter_code
_entity_poly.pdbx_strand_id
1 'polypeptide(L)' 'MISSRYRSSRPYTTATPRPQMDAQSRYRVYGPVQPMEEPGFLKRLFGRR' A
#
# COMPACT_ATOMS: atom_id res chain seq x y z
N MET A 1 -21.00 -31.37 -8.73
CA MET A 1 -19.83 -30.46 -8.72
C MET A 1 -20.29 -29.05 -9.05
N ILE A 2 -20.16 -28.09 -8.14
CA ILE A 2 -20.47 -26.68 -8.41
C ILE A 2 -19.21 -26.04 -8.99
N SER A 3 -19.24 -25.73 -10.29
CA SER A 3 -18.19 -24.96 -10.96
C SER A 3 -18.41 -23.47 -10.69
N SER A 4 -17.71 -22.89 -9.74
CA SER A 4 -17.65 -21.44 -9.58
C SER A 4 -16.80 -20.84 -10.71
N ARG A 5 -17.46 -20.27 -11.73
CA ARG A 5 -16.78 -19.52 -12.78
C ARG A 5 -16.33 -18.18 -12.20
N TYR A 6 -15.03 -17.98 -12.04
CA TYR A 6 -14.46 -16.68 -11.68
C TYR A 6 -14.54 -15.76 -12.91
N ARG A 7 -15.54 -14.87 -12.97
CA ARG A 7 -15.64 -13.85 -14.03
C ARG A 7 -14.84 -12.64 -13.59
N SER A 8 -13.56 -12.59 -13.93
CA SER A 8 -12.76 -11.38 -13.71
C SER A 8 -13.18 -10.29 -14.72
N SER A 9 -13.91 -9.27 -14.27
CA SER A 9 -14.01 -8.03 -15.03
C SER A 9 -12.70 -7.27 -14.85
N ARG A 10 -11.94 -7.06 -15.93
CA ARG A 10 -10.80 -6.15 -15.88
C ARG A 10 -11.35 -4.75 -15.59
N PRO A 11 -10.94 -4.08 -14.50
CA PRO A 11 -11.40 -2.73 -14.23
C PRO A 11 -11.00 -1.83 -15.40
N TYR A 12 -11.89 -0.92 -15.79
CA TYR A 12 -11.56 0.10 -16.78
C TYR A 12 -10.30 0.84 -16.32
N THR A 13 -9.36 1.09 -17.24
CA THR A 13 -8.05 1.69 -16.92
C THR A 13 -8.16 3.05 -16.22
N THR A 14 -9.28 3.75 -16.39
CA THR A 14 -9.59 5.01 -15.71
C THR A 14 -10.14 4.84 -14.29
N ALA A 15 -10.56 3.64 -13.89
CA ALA A 15 -11.13 3.37 -12.57
C ALA A 15 -10.06 3.34 -11.47
N THR A 16 -8.79 3.07 -11.83
CA THR A 16 -7.68 3.07 -10.88
C THR A 16 -6.82 4.31 -11.08
N PRO A 17 -6.55 5.10 -10.02
CA PRO A 17 -5.61 6.20 -10.13
C PRO A 17 -4.23 5.68 -10.53
N ARG A 18 -3.51 6.45 -11.36
CA ARG A 18 -2.14 6.08 -11.76
C ARG A 18 -1.23 6.07 -10.53
N PRO A 19 -0.39 5.04 -10.34
CA PRO A 19 0.59 5.05 -9.27
C PRO A 19 1.59 6.19 -9.49
N GLN A 20 2.05 6.78 -8.39
CA GLN A 20 3.10 7.80 -8.44
C GLN A 20 4.42 7.14 -8.86
N MET A 21 5.00 7.63 -9.94
CA MET A 21 6.25 7.08 -10.51
C MET A 21 7.49 7.54 -9.74
N ASP A 22 7.43 8.73 -9.15
CA ASP A 22 8.55 9.33 -8.43
C ASP A 22 8.45 9.09 -6.92
N ALA A 23 9.55 8.62 -6.34
CA ALA A 23 9.67 8.37 -4.90
C ALA A 23 9.47 9.63 -4.06
N GLN A 24 9.92 10.80 -4.53
CA GLN A 24 9.78 12.06 -3.78
C GLN A 24 8.33 12.52 -3.73
N SER A 25 7.61 12.43 -4.86
CA SER A 25 6.17 12.71 -4.89
C SER A 25 5.39 11.80 -3.91
N ARG A 26 5.77 10.53 -3.82
CA ARG A 26 5.18 9.57 -2.87
C ARG A 26 5.48 9.90 -1.43
N TYR A 27 6.72 10.27 -1.14
CA TYR A 27 7.11 10.66 0.21
C TYR A 27 6.40 11.92 0.69
N ARG A 28 6.19 12.91 -0.20
CA ARG A 28 5.49 14.16 0.15
C ARG A 28 4.01 13.94 0.48
N VAL A 29 3.35 13.02 -0.22
CA VAL A 29 1.91 12.77 -0.04
C VAL A 29 1.64 11.79 1.10
N TYR A 30 2.43 10.72 1.21
CA TYR A 30 2.16 9.60 2.14
C TYR A 30 3.15 9.51 3.30
N GLY A 31 4.26 10.25 3.26
CA GLY A 31 5.31 10.17 4.27
C GLY A 31 6.20 8.93 4.14
N PRO A 32 6.97 8.61 5.20
CA PRO A 32 7.83 7.43 5.23
C PRO A 32 7.00 6.13 5.25
N VAL A 33 7.57 5.09 4.63
CA VAL A 33 7.00 3.73 4.70
C VAL A 33 7.01 3.25 6.14
N GLN A 34 5.84 2.85 6.63
CA GLN A 34 5.70 2.27 7.96
C GLN A 34 6.06 0.78 7.93
N PRO A 35 6.63 0.24 9.02
CA PRO A 35 6.83 -1.19 9.16
C PRO A 35 5.47 -1.91 9.12
N MET A 36 5.46 -3.11 8.52
CA MET A 36 4.26 -3.93 8.41
C MET A 36 3.86 -4.56 9.75
N GLU A 37 4.84 -4.75 10.64
CA GLU A 37 4.64 -5.20 12.02
C GLU A 37 4.47 -4.00 12.95
N GLU A 38 3.52 -4.10 13.88
CA GLU A 38 3.31 -3.07 14.88
C GLU A 38 4.55 -2.91 15.78
N PRO A 39 5.15 -1.71 15.84
CA PRO A 39 6.30 -1.51 16.71
C PRO A 39 5.84 -1.59 18.17
N GLY A 40 6.43 -2.52 18.93
CA GLY A 40 6.23 -2.61 20.37
C GLY A 40 6.70 -1.35 21.11
N PHE A 41 6.30 -1.20 22.38
CA PHE A 41 6.53 0.00 23.19
C PHE A 41 7.98 0.51 23.14
N LEU A 42 8.96 -0.37 23.33
CA LEU A 42 10.39 -0.02 23.31
C LEU A 42 10.87 0.41 21.91
N LYS A 43 10.38 -0.22 20.84
CA LYS A 43 10.70 0.18 19.46
C LYS A 43 10.12 1.56 19.13
N ARG A 44 8.95 1.92 19.67
CA ARG A 44 8.38 3.26 19.50
C ARG A 44 9.18 4.32 20.26
N LEU A 45 9.70 3.98 21.45
CA LEU A 45 10.44 4.91 22.31
C LEU A 45 11.87 5.16 21.83
N PHE A 46 12.58 4.12 21.37
CA PHE A 46 14.00 4.21 20.99
C PHE A 46 14.26 4.11 19.48
N GLY A 47 13.26 3.81 18.66
CA GLY A 47 13.42 3.57 17.22
C GLY A 47 13.49 4.80 16.34
N ARG A 48 13.45 6.01 16.93
CA ARG A 48 13.56 7.26 16.18
C ARG A 48 15.04 7.65 16.07
N ARG A 49 15.68 7.20 15.00
CA ARG A 49 16.98 7.72 14.55
C ARG A 49 16.82 8.34 13.17
#